data_AF-A0AAU8XVX0-F1
#
_entry.id   AF-A0AAU8XVX0-F1
#
_cell.length_a   1.000
_cell.length_b   1.000
_cell.length_c   1.000
_cell.angle_alpha   90.00
_cell.angle_beta   90.00
_cell.angle_gamma   90.00
#
_symmetry.space_group_name_H-M   'P 1'
#
loop_
_entity.id
_entity.type
_entity.pdbx_description
1 polymer ?
#
loop_
_entity_poly.entity_id
_entity_poly.type
_entity_poly.pdbx_seq_one_letter_code
_entity_poly.pdbx_strand_id
1 'polypeptide(L)'
;MNQASAIQRFKSLYSNAAIKSITLALRNDIYVYTIVGFDSVKDCTIQIDATNNKIIGQSTQILDYDYVKEEALNLKKTISRQEANEIALRYLHGATTILWELTDENGKAIWKINLIYQNQKRELKIDALNKNII
;
A
#
# COMPACT_ATOMS: atom_id res chain seq x y z
N MET A 1 4.34 14.45 -1.94
CA MET A 1 2.90 14.19 -1.65
C MET A 1 2.76 13.15 -0.54
N ASN A 2 1.57 12.99 0.04
CA ASN A 2 1.30 11.96 1.06
C ASN A 2 0.28 10.91 0.58
N GLN A 3 0.05 9.88 1.41
CA GLN A 3 -0.84 8.76 1.09
C GLN A 3 -2.31 9.20 0.89
N ALA A 4 -2.79 10.20 1.65
CA ALA A 4 -4.15 10.70 1.51
C ALA A 4 -4.38 11.33 0.13
N SER A 5 -3.40 12.10 -0.38
CA SER A 5 -3.45 12.65 -1.74
C SER A 5 -3.48 11.56 -2.81
N ALA A 6 -2.72 10.47 -2.62
CA ALA A 6 -2.72 9.34 -3.54
C ALA A 6 -4.10 8.65 -3.56
N ILE A 7 -4.68 8.40 -2.38
CA ILE A 7 -6.04 7.85 -2.24
C ILE A 7 -7.07 8.75 -2.92
N GLN A 8 -6.96 10.07 -2.74
CA GLN A 8 -7.87 11.02 -3.38
C GLN A 8 -7.77 10.96 -4.90
N ARG A 9 -6.55 10.87 -5.46
CA ARG A 9 -6.35 10.69 -6.91
C ARG A 9 -7.01 9.41 -7.41
N PHE A 10 -6.82 8.29 -6.71
CA PHE A 10 -7.50 7.04 -7.03
C PHE A 10 -9.02 7.19 -7.03
N LYS A 11 -9.59 7.75 -5.96
CA LYS A 11 -11.03 7.96 -5.83
C LYS A 11 -11.60 8.96 -6.85
N SER A 12 -10.80 9.88 -7.37
CA SER A 12 -11.24 10.78 -8.44
C SER A 12 -11.42 10.08 -9.80
N LEU A 13 -10.68 9.00 -10.04
CA LEU A 13 -10.82 8.18 -11.25
C LEU A 13 -11.82 7.03 -11.06
N TYR A 14 -11.84 6.44 -9.86
CA TYR A 14 -12.64 5.27 -9.53
C TYR A 14 -13.41 5.52 -8.23
N SER A 15 -14.45 6.36 -8.31
CA SER A 15 -15.23 6.81 -7.13
C SER A 15 -15.80 5.66 -6.30
N ASN A 16 -16.26 4.61 -6.98
CA ASN A 16 -16.96 3.49 -6.36
C ASN A 16 -16.04 2.32 -6.02
N ALA A 17 -14.77 2.33 -6.48
CA ALA A 17 -13.86 1.20 -6.27
C ALA A 17 -13.39 1.16 -4.81
N ALA A 18 -13.48 0.01 -4.16
CA ALA A 18 -12.83 -0.25 -2.89
C ALA A 18 -11.31 -0.30 -3.07
N ILE A 19 -10.54 0.00 -2.02
CA ILE A 19 -9.08 -0.07 -2.07
C ILE A 19 -8.64 -1.41 -1.46
N LYS A 20 -7.83 -2.15 -2.19
CA LYS A 20 -7.24 -3.43 -1.78
C LYS A 20 -5.84 -3.26 -1.22
N SER A 21 -5.01 -2.47 -1.88
CA SER A 21 -3.66 -2.23 -1.39
C SER A 21 -3.14 -0.84 -1.74
N ILE A 22 -2.22 -0.37 -0.92
CA ILE A 22 -1.51 0.89 -1.09
C ILE A 22 -0.02 0.61 -0.87
N THR A 23 0.77 0.74 -1.93
CA THR A 23 2.22 0.57 -1.88
C THR A 23 2.91 1.90 -2.11
N LEU A 24 3.99 2.17 -1.38
CA LEU A 24 4.98 3.17 -1.72
C LEU A 24 6.34 2.48 -1.88
N ALA A 25 6.96 2.63 -3.04
CA ALA A 25 8.27 2.05 -3.31
C ALA A 25 9.16 3.02 -4.09
N LEU A 26 10.47 2.92 -3.87
CA LEU A 26 11.45 3.57 -4.74
C LEU A 26 11.54 2.79 -6.07
N ARG A 27 11.38 3.50 -7.19
CA ARG A 27 11.44 2.98 -8.56
C ARG A 27 12.20 4.00 -9.41
N ASN A 28 13.34 3.62 -9.98
CA ASN A 28 14.16 4.53 -10.80
C ASN A 28 14.38 5.90 -10.13
N ASP A 29 14.84 5.88 -8.87
CA ASP A 29 15.13 7.06 -8.03
C ASP A 29 13.93 7.97 -7.69
N ILE A 30 12.70 7.58 -8.05
CA ILE A 30 11.49 8.28 -7.63
C ILE A 30 10.63 7.38 -6.74
N TYR A 31 10.02 7.98 -5.72
CA TYR A 31 9.01 7.28 -4.94
C TYR A 31 7.70 7.24 -5.71
N VAL A 32 7.14 6.04 -5.85
CA VAL A 32 5.89 5.81 -6.60
C VAL A 32 4.86 5.20 -5.67
N TYR A 33 3.70 5.84 -5.57
CA TYR A 33 2.52 5.23 -4.99
C TYR A 33 1.87 4.31 -6.01
N THR A 34 1.58 3.07 -5.63
CA THR A 34 0.70 2.17 -6.38
C THR A 34 -0.54 1.93 -5.54
N ILE A 35 -1.72 2.20 -6.10
CA ILE A 35 -3.00 1.90 -5.44
C ILE A 35 -3.72 0.89 -6.31
N VAL A 36 -4.04 -0.26 -5.71
CA VAL A 36 -4.88 -1.29 -6.31
C VAL A 36 -6.22 -1.27 -5.61
N GLY A 37 -7.29 -1.32 -6.40
CA GLY A 37 -8.65 -1.42 -5.91
C GLY A 37 -9.54 -2.14 -6.90
N PHE A 38 -10.79 -2.34 -6.52
CA PHE A 38 -11.74 -3.14 -7.29
C PHE A 38 -13.16 -2.61 -7.10
N ASP A 39 -14.02 -2.87 -8.07
CA ASP A 39 -15.48 -2.75 -7.92
C ASP A 39 -16.15 -4.09 -8.26
N SER A 40 -17.46 -4.08 -8.55
CA SER A 40 -18.20 -5.30 -8.87
C SER A 40 -17.85 -5.94 -10.22
N VAL A 41 -17.08 -5.25 -11.07
CA VAL A 41 -16.81 -5.68 -12.45
C VAL A 41 -15.34 -5.61 -12.85
N LYS A 42 -14.50 -4.84 -12.15
CA LYS A 42 -13.11 -4.65 -12.56
C LYS A 42 -12.16 -4.37 -11.40
N ASP A 43 -10.93 -4.80 -11.58
CA ASP A 43 -9.77 -4.32 -10.86
C ASP A 43 -9.21 -3.07 -11.53
N CYS A 44 -8.74 -2.14 -10.72
CA CYS A 44 -8.16 -0.89 -11.16
C CYS A 44 -6.89 -0.59 -10.39
N THR A 45 -5.84 -0.23 -11.13
CA THR A 45 -4.55 0.14 -10.58
C THR A 45 -4.15 1.50 -11.08
N ILE A 46 -3.62 2.35 -10.21
CA ILE A 46 -2.91 3.56 -10.62
C ILE A 46 -1.53 3.62 -9.98
N GLN A 47 -0.61 4.25 -10.70
CA GLN A 47 0.73 4.59 -10.23
C GLN A 47 0.89 6.10 -10.27
N ILE A 48 1.34 6.69 -9.16
CA ILE A 48 1.48 8.13 -8.99
C ILE A 48 2.90 8.44 -8.54
N ASP A 49 3.57 9.35 -9.22
CA ASP A 49 4.83 9.92 -8.79
C ASP A 49 4.63 10.74 -7.50
N ALA A 50 5.29 10.33 -6.42
CA ALA A 50 5.14 10.93 -5.11
C ALA A 50 5.71 12.35 -5.02
N THR A 51 6.54 12.77 -5.96
CA THR A 51 7.19 14.09 -5.98
C THR A 51 6.28 15.17 -6.54
N ASN A 52 5.57 14.87 -7.64
CA ASN A 52 4.82 15.85 -8.43
C ASN A 52 3.33 15.50 -8.58
N ASN A 53 2.87 14.39 -7.98
CA ASN A 53 1.48 13.96 -7.99
C ASN A 53 0.92 13.66 -9.40
N LYS A 54 1.80 13.37 -10.38
CA LYS A 54 1.40 12.94 -11.72
C LYS A 54 1.09 11.45 -11.73
N ILE A 55 0.01 11.09 -12.41
CA ILE A 55 -0.29 9.69 -12.73
C ILE A 55 0.69 9.27 -13.83
N ILE A 56 1.50 8.26 -13.53
CA ILE A 56 2.54 7.74 -14.42
C ILE A 56 2.21 6.32 -14.92
N GLY A 57 1.14 5.72 -14.40
CA GLY A 57 0.61 4.44 -14.85
C GLY A 57 -0.84 4.27 -14.43
N GLN A 58 -1.62 3.63 -15.28
CA GLN A 58 -3.02 3.30 -15.01
C GLN A 58 -3.36 2.01 -15.75
N SER A 59 -4.05 1.10 -15.07
CA SER A 59 -4.54 -0.15 -15.66
C SER A 59 -5.92 -0.49 -15.13
N THR A 60 -6.69 -1.20 -15.94
CA THR A 60 -8.02 -1.71 -15.59
C THR A 60 -8.17 -3.11 -16.17
N GLN A 61 -8.55 -4.06 -15.33
CA GLN A 61 -8.75 -5.45 -15.71
C GLN A 61 -10.18 -5.86 -15.34
N ILE A 62 -10.95 -6.30 -16.34
CA ILE A 62 -12.32 -6.79 -16.11
C ILE A 62 -12.24 -8.14 -15.42
N LEU A 63 -13.06 -8.32 -14.39
CA LEU A 63 -13.16 -9.58 -13.65
C LEU A 63 -13.91 -10.62 -14.49
N ASP A 64 -13.42 -11.85 -14.50
CA ASP A 64 -14.13 -12.98 -15.07
C ASP A 64 -15.13 -13.58 -14.07
N TYR A 65 -15.92 -14.56 -14.51
CA TYR A 65 -17.02 -15.14 -13.73
C TYR A 65 -16.56 -15.93 -12.50
N ASP A 66 -15.30 -16.35 -12.41
CA ASP A 66 -14.76 -17.16 -11.31
C ASP A 66 -14.10 -16.32 -10.20
N TYR A 67 -14.40 -15.01 -10.19
CA TYR A 67 -13.80 -14.07 -9.26
C TYR A 67 -14.20 -14.34 -7.80
N VAL A 68 -13.20 -14.63 -6.97
CA VAL A 68 -13.36 -14.67 -5.52
C VAL A 68 -13.39 -13.24 -4.99
N LYS A 69 -14.46 -12.90 -4.28
CA LYS A 69 -14.66 -11.57 -3.71
C LYS A 69 -13.49 -11.18 -2.81
N GLU A 70 -12.79 -10.11 -3.19
CA GLU A 70 -11.70 -9.55 -2.42
C GLU A 70 -12.20 -8.70 -1.24
N GLU A 71 -11.40 -8.63 -0.19
CA GLU A 71 -11.68 -7.80 0.98
C GLU A 71 -11.07 -6.41 0.81
N ALA A 72 -11.88 -5.40 1.09
CA ALA A 72 -11.46 -4.01 1.04
C ALA A 72 -10.76 -3.60 2.33
N LEU A 73 -9.69 -2.81 2.22
CA LEU A 73 -9.03 -2.21 3.37
C LEU A 73 -9.94 -1.22 4.10
N ASN A 74 -10.09 -1.40 5.41
CA ASN A 74 -10.72 -0.40 6.27
C ASN A 74 -9.69 0.65 6.74
N LEU A 75 -9.35 1.58 5.85
CA LEU A 75 -8.32 2.61 6.08
C LEU A 75 -8.57 3.50 7.32
N LYS A 76 -9.80 3.57 7.84
CA LYS A 76 -10.13 4.33 9.06
C LYS A 76 -9.65 3.64 10.34
N LYS A 77 -9.40 2.33 10.30
CA LYS A 77 -8.97 1.52 11.45
C LYS A 77 -7.48 1.19 11.44
N THR A 78 -6.78 1.52 10.36
CA THR A 78 -5.35 1.20 10.20
C THR A 78 -4.47 2.33 10.71
N ILE A 79 -3.34 1.98 11.35
CA ILE A 79 -2.25 2.92 11.62
C ILE A 79 -1.70 3.51 10.32
N SER A 80 -1.12 4.70 10.44
CA SER A 80 -0.51 5.39 9.30
C SER A 80 0.79 4.71 8.84
N ARG A 81 1.20 4.95 7.60
CA ARG A 81 2.52 4.54 7.09
C ARG A 81 3.65 5.05 7.98
N GLN A 82 3.56 6.28 8.47
CA GLN A 82 4.58 6.88 9.32
C GLN A 82 4.71 6.10 10.64
N GLU A 83 3.59 5.79 11.27
CA GLU A 83 3.57 5.03 12.53
C GLU A 83 4.11 3.60 12.33
N ALA A 84 3.70 2.92 11.25
CA ALA A 84 4.24 1.61 10.90
C ALA A 84 5.78 1.67 10.67
N ASN A 85 6.25 2.72 9.99
CA ASN A 85 7.68 2.95 9.78
C ASN A 85 8.45 3.16 11.10
N GLU A 86 7.89 3.92 12.02
CA GLU A 86 8.48 4.15 13.36
C GLU A 86 8.50 2.87 14.20
N ILE A 87 7.51 1.99 14.07
CA ILE A 87 7.53 0.66 14.72
C ILE A 87 8.66 -0.19 14.13
N ALA A 88 8.78 -0.26 12.80
CA ALA A 88 9.82 -1.06 12.15
C ALA A 88 11.24 -0.59 12.50
N LEU A 89 11.49 0.72 12.49
CA LEU A 89 12.81 1.28 12.81
C LEU A 89 13.18 1.13 14.30
N ARG A 90 12.20 1.09 15.21
CA ARG A 90 12.42 0.76 16.62
C ARG A 90 12.72 -0.71 16.84
N TYR A 91 12.13 -1.60 16.04
CA TYR A 91 12.39 -3.04 16.15
C TYR A 91 13.75 -3.41 15.56
N LEU A 92 14.12 -2.82 14.42
CA LEU A 92 15.43 -3.00 13.77
C LEU A 92 16.19 -1.68 13.70
N HIS A 93 16.81 -1.30 14.81
CA HIS A 93 17.65 -0.11 14.88
C HIS A 93 18.77 -0.15 13.84
N GLY A 94 18.95 0.94 13.09
CA GLY A 94 19.95 1.04 12.02
C GLY A 94 19.52 0.44 10.68
N ALA A 95 18.29 -0.06 10.56
CA ALA A 95 17.72 -0.43 9.26
C ALA A 95 17.33 0.79 8.43
N THR A 96 17.31 0.61 7.10
CA THR A 96 16.77 1.60 6.14
C THR A 96 15.56 1.02 5.44
N THR A 97 14.40 1.65 5.58
CA THR A 97 13.15 1.23 4.93
C THR A 97 13.10 1.68 3.48
N ILE A 98 12.65 0.79 2.58
CA ILE A 98 12.71 0.99 1.11
C ILE A 98 11.36 0.77 0.41
N LEU A 99 10.42 0.06 1.05
CA LEU A 99 9.07 -0.14 0.54
C LEU A 99 8.11 -0.30 1.71
N TRP A 100 6.91 0.27 1.55
CA TRP A 100 5.80 0.12 2.48
C TRP A 100 4.57 -0.31 1.68
N GLU A 101 3.91 -1.36 2.12
CA GLU A 101 2.66 -1.82 1.55
C GLU A 101 1.63 -2.02 2.66
N LEU A 102 0.47 -1.39 2.53
CA LEU A 102 -0.71 -1.73 3.31
C LEU A 102 -1.60 -2.61 2.43
N THR A 103 -1.86 -3.84 2.86
CA THR A 103 -2.71 -4.80 2.15
C THR A 103 -3.55 -5.60 3.15
N ASP A 104 -4.63 -6.20 2.69
CA ASP A 104 -5.30 -7.27 3.44
C ASP A 104 -4.54 -8.60 3.23
N GLU A 105 -4.31 -9.35 4.30
CA GLU A 105 -3.91 -10.75 4.29
C GLU A 105 -4.85 -11.55 5.20
N ASN A 106 -5.74 -12.35 4.60
CA ASN A 106 -6.70 -13.21 5.30
C ASN A 106 -7.62 -12.44 6.26
N GLY A 107 -8.16 -11.31 5.82
CA GLY A 107 -9.07 -10.44 6.59
C GLY A 107 -8.38 -9.60 7.65
N LYS A 108 -7.05 -9.50 7.59
CA LYS A 108 -6.24 -8.62 8.45
C LYS A 108 -5.51 -7.61 7.60
N ALA A 109 -5.71 -6.33 7.90
CA ALA A 109 -4.89 -5.27 7.32
C ALA A 109 -3.47 -5.33 7.90
N ILE A 110 -2.48 -5.59 7.04
CA ILE A 110 -1.07 -5.72 7.37
C ILE A 110 -0.25 -4.65 6.67
N TRP A 111 0.64 -4.00 7.42
CA TRP A 111 1.76 -3.24 6.87
C TRP A 111 2.95 -4.17 6.64
N LYS A 112 3.33 -4.35 5.37
CA LYS A 112 4.61 -4.97 4.99
C LYS A 112 5.63 -3.87 4.75
N ILE A 113 6.75 -3.95 5.47
CA ILE A 113 7.84 -3.00 5.34
C ILE A 113 9.09 -3.75 4.92
N ASN A 114 9.55 -3.49 3.70
CA ASN A 114 10.85 -3.97 3.27
C ASN A 114 11.93 -2.99 3.68
N LEU A 115 12.99 -3.53 4.24
CA LEU A 115 14.10 -2.78 4.80
C LEU A 115 15.44 -3.46 4.49
N ILE A 116 16.49 -2.65 4.48
CA ILE A 116 17.89 -3.09 4.42
C ILE A 116 18.45 -3.03 5.84
N TYR A 117 18.90 -4.16 6.35
CA TYR A 117 19.56 -4.27 7.64
C TYR A 117 20.81 -5.15 7.46
N GLN A 118 21.97 -4.65 7.88
CA GLN A 118 23.26 -5.34 7.72
C GLN A 118 23.51 -5.85 6.29
N ASN A 119 23.26 -4.97 5.29
CA ASN A 119 23.39 -5.26 3.86
C ASN A 119 22.47 -6.38 3.33
N GLN A 120 21.45 -6.78 4.09
CA GLN A 120 20.48 -7.78 3.68
C GLN A 120 19.06 -7.21 3.63
N LYS A 121 18.28 -7.66 2.64
CA LYS A 121 16.85 -7.37 2.58
C LYS A 121 16.11 -8.18 3.65
N ARG A 122 15.14 -7.54 4.27
CA ARG A 122 14.20 -8.11 5.22
C ARG A 122 12.81 -7.54 4.93
N GLU A 123 11.79 -8.35 5.17
CA GLU A 123 10.40 -7.91 5.24
C GLU A 123 9.97 -8.00 6.70
N LEU A 124 9.29 -6.97 7.18
CA LEU A 124 8.70 -6.93 8.51
C LEU A 124 7.20 -6.69 8.35
N LYS A 125 6.39 -7.56 8.94
CA LYS A 125 4.92 -7.45 8.91
C LYS A 125 4.41 -6.89 10.22
N ILE A 126 3.52 -5.91 10.13
CA ILE A 126 2.92 -5.24 11.28
C ILE A 126 1.41 -5.29 11.09
N ASP A 127 0.70 -5.82 12.07
CA ASP A 127 -0.76 -5.73 12.13
C ASP A 127 -1.17 -4.25 12.21
N ALA A 128 -1.90 -3.78 11.20
CA ALA A 128 -2.22 -2.37 11.05
C ALA A 128 -3.25 -1.88 12.06
N LEU A 129 -3.90 -2.75 12.83
CA LEU A 129 -4.89 -2.37 13.84
C LEU A 129 -4.27 -2.33 15.24
N ASN A 130 -3.55 -3.37 15.62
CA ASN A 130 -3.01 -3.52 16.98
C ASN A 130 -1.51 -3.21 17.12
N LYS A 131 -0.82 -2.93 16.01
CA LYS A 131 0.60 -2.51 15.96
C LYS A 131 1.61 -3.62 16.28
N ASN A 132 1.15 -4.86 16.43
CA ASN A 132 2.03 -5.99 16.70
C ASN A 132 2.82 -6.38 15.45
N ILE A 133 4.08 -6.77 15.66
CA ILE A 133 4.91 -7.40 14.64
C ILE A 133 4.51 -8.88 14.57
N ILE A 134 4.31 -9.40 13.36
CA ILE A 134 3.81 -10.76 13.10
C ILE A 134 4.67 -11.53 12.10
#